data_AF-A0A453Q0X7-F1
#
_entry.id   AF-A0A453Q0X7-F1
#
_cell.length_a   1.000
_cell.length_b   1.000
_cell.length_c   1.000
_cell.angle_alpha   90.00
_cell.angle_beta   90.00
_cell.angle_gamma   90.00
#
_symmetry.space_group_name_H-M   'P 1'
#
loop_
_entity.id
_entity.type
_entity.pdbx_description
1 polymer ?
#
loop_
_entity_poly.entity_id
_entity_poly.type
_entity_poly.pdbx_seq_one_letter_code
_entity_poly.pdbx_strand_id
1 'polypeptide(L)' 'MARLQLSAVAACAVLLALAAPSLAGDPDMLQDVCVADLKSSIKLNGFPCKADITAD' A
#
# COMPACT_ATOMS: atom_id res chain seq x y z
N MET A 1 37.89 -9.95 5.93
CA MET A 1 36.90 -9.62 6.97
C MET A 1 35.96 -8.51 6.53
N ALA A 2 36.39 -7.25 6.40
CA ALA A 2 35.51 -6.11 6.07
C ALA A 2 34.73 -6.24 4.74
N ARG A 3 35.34 -6.79 3.69
CA ARG A 3 34.67 -7.00 2.39
C ARG A 3 33.55 -8.03 2.46
N LEU A 4 33.76 -9.13 3.19
CA LEU A 4 32.75 -10.18 3.37
C LEU A 4 31.56 -9.66 4.20
N GLN A 5 31.83 -8.85 5.21
CA GLN A 5 30.78 -8.18 6.00
C GLN A 5 29.96 -7.21 5.16
N LEU A 6 30.61 -6.40 4.32
CA LEU A 6 29.93 -5.47 3.43
C LEU A 6 29.03 -6.19 2.41
N SER A 7 29.51 -7.31 1.84
CA SER A 7 28.73 -8.15 0.93
C SER A 7 27.52 -8.79 1.62
N ALA A 8 27.67 -9.28 2.86
CA ALA A 8 26.58 -9.87 3.62
C ALA A 8 25.48 -8.84 3.98
N VAL A 9 25.88 -7.64 4.38
CA VAL A 9 24.95 -6.53 4.66
C VAL A 9 24.18 -6.11 3.40
N ALA A 10 24.88 -5.99 2.27
CA ALA A 10 24.25 -5.67 1.00
C ALA A 10 23.22 -6.74 0.58
N ALA A 11 23.57 -8.03 0.73
CA ALA A 11 22.66 -9.13 0.45
C ALA A 11 21.41 -9.10 1.36
N CYS A 12 21.57 -8.85 2.66
CA CYS A 12 20.44 -8.71 3.59
C CYS A 12 19.54 -7.53 3.24
N ALA A 13 20.11 -6.37 2.89
CA ALA A 13 19.34 -5.19 2.50
C ALA A 13 18.51 -5.45 1.23
N VAL A 14 19.08 -6.14 0.24
CA VAL A 14 18.36 -6.54 -0.98
C VAL A 14 17.20 -7.48 -0.64
N LEU A 15 17.42 -8.49 0.20
CA LEU A 15 16.38 -9.44 0.62
C LEU A 15 15.23 -8.73 1.36
N LEU A 16 15.54 -7.79 2.26
CA LEU A 16 14.53 -6.99 2.97
C LEU A 16 13.74 -6.10 2.01
N ALA A 17 14.40 -5.47 1.03
CA ALA A 17 13.73 -4.65 0.03
C ALA A 17 12.77 -5.48 -0.85
N LEU A 18 13.15 -6.70 -1.20
CA LEU A 18 12.30 -7.65 -1.94
C LEU A 18 11.10 -8.14 -1.13
N ALA A 19 11.23 -8.24 0.20
CA ALA A 19 10.17 -8.69 1.09
C ALA A 19 9.15 -7.57 1.41
N ALA A 20 9.54 -6.30 1.37
CA ALA A 20 8.68 -5.17 1.78
C ALA A 20 7.29 -5.09 1.10
N PRO A 21 7.12 -5.36 -0.21
CA PRO A 21 5.81 -5.30 -0.86
C PRO A 21 4.82 -6.35 -0.34
N SER A 22 5.33 -7.50 0.14
CA SER A 22 4.50 -8.57 0.70
C SER A 22 3.89 -8.21 2.07
N LEU A 23 4.39 -7.14 2.69
CA LEU A 23 3.88 -6.59 3.94
C LEU A 23 2.95 -5.38 3.72
N ALA A 24 2.75 -4.96 2.46
CA ALA A 24 1.79 -3.92 2.13
C ALA A 24 0.41 -4.56 1.94
N GLY A 25 -0.56 -4.09 2.74
CA GLY A 25 -1.97 -4.42 2.60
C GLY A 25 -2.79 -3.16 2.42
N ASP A 26 -4.03 -3.32 1.95
CA ASP A 26 -4.98 -2.21 1.90
C ASP A 26 -5.34 -1.74 3.33
N PRO A 27 -5.58 -0.44 3.53
CA PRO A 27 -6.01 0.08 4.83
C PRO A 27 -7.38 -0.51 5.21
N ASP A 28 -7.60 -0.67 6.51
CA ASP A 28 -8.89 -1.15 7.02
C ASP A 28 -10.03 -0.17 6.70
N MET A 29 -11.23 -0.71 6.51
CA MET A 29 -12.41 0.12 6.21
C MET A 29 -12.89 0.84 7.47
N LEU A 30 -13.05 2.17 7.38
CA LEU A 30 -13.54 2.99 8.49
C LEU A 30 -15.08 3.10 8.56
N GLN A 31 -15.77 2.51 7.60
CA GLN A 31 -17.20 2.65 7.36
C GLN A 31 -17.70 1.41 6.61
N ASP A 32 -19.00 1.10 6.74
CA ASP A 32 -19.57 -0.15 6.20
C ASP A 32 -19.36 -0.30 4.70
N VAL A 33 -19.47 0.81 3.95
CA VAL A 33 -19.28 0.86 2.50
C VAL A 33 -18.60 2.15 2.06
N CYS A 34 -17.80 2.06 1.00
CA CYS A 34 -17.26 3.21 0.27
C CYS A 34 -17.19 2.86 -1.22
N VAL A 35 -18.22 3.24 -1.99
CA VAL A 35 -18.22 3.06 -3.44
C VAL A 35 -17.35 4.14 -4.07
N ALA A 36 -16.32 3.74 -4.81
CA ALA A 36 -15.38 4.64 -5.45
C ALA A 36 -16.05 5.63 -6.41
N ASP A 37 -15.77 6.92 -6.25
CA ASP A 37 -16.11 7.97 -7.19
C ASP A 37 -14.98 8.20 -8.20
N LEU A 38 -15.03 7.43 -9.30
CA LEU A 38 -14.04 7.48 -10.39
C LEU A 38 -14.06 8.78 -11.21
N LYS A 39 -15.06 9.66 -10.99
CA LYS A 39 -15.19 10.96 -11.67
C LYS A 39 -14.67 12.12 -10.84
N SER A 40 -14.27 11.88 -9.59
CA SER A 40 -13.78 12.92 -8.71
C SER A 40 -12.48 13.54 -9.25
N SER A 41 -12.33 14.86 -9.09
CA SER A 41 -11.09 15.57 -9.38
C SER A 41 -10.06 15.47 -8.25
N ILE A 42 -10.45 14.93 -7.10
CA ILE A 42 -9.62 14.81 -5.90
C ILE A 42 -8.71 13.58 -6.01
N LYS A 43 -7.43 13.74 -5.65
CA LYS A 43 -6.45 12.66 -5.60
C LYS A 43 -6.08 12.33 -4.16
N LEU A 44 -6.14 11.06 -3.81
CA LEU A 44 -5.76 10.49 -2.51
C LEU A 44 -5.33 9.03 -2.69
N ASN A 45 -4.86 8.37 -1.64
CA ASN A 45 -4.54 6.95 -1.71
C ASN A 45 -5.83 6.12 -1.82
N GLY A 46 -6.11 5.58 -3.01
CA GLY A 46 -7.41 4.98 -3.35
C GLY A 46 -8.30 5.95 -4.14
N PHE A 47 -9.59 6.03 -3.79
CA PHE A 47 -10.56 6.93 -4.43
C PHE A 47 -11.47 7.58 -3.38
N PRO A 48 -11.94 8.82 -3.61
CA PRO A 48 -13.04 9.39 -2.83
C PRO A 48 -14.29 8.50 -2.90
N CYS A 49 -15.07 8.45 -1.82
CA CYS A 49 -16.36 7.75 -1.81
C CYS A 49 -17.46 8.62 -2.43
N LYS A 50 -18.46 8.00 -3.05
CA LYS A 50 -19.73 8.66 -3.41
C LYS A 50 -20.45 9.16 -2.15
N ALA A 51 -21.11 10.32 -2.26
CA ALA A 51 -21.89 10.91 -1.17
C ALA A 51 -23.21 10.16 -0.93
N ASP A 52 -23.91 9.80 -2.01
CA ASP A 52 -25.17 9.08 -1.97
C ASP A 52 -24.98 7.68 -2.55
N ILE A 53 -25.31 6.67 -1.75
CA ILE A 53 -25.19 5.26 -2.10
C ILE A 53 -26.46 4.55 -1.63
N THR A 54 -27.20 4.02 -2.60
CA THR A 54 -28.38 3.19 -2.38
C THR A 54 -27.94 1.73 -2.45
N ALA A 55 -28.36 0.92 -1.49
CA ALA A 55 -28.36 -0.53 -1.69
C ALA A 55 -29.52 -0.83 -2.63
N ASP A 56 -29.22 -1.18 -3.88
CA ASP A 56 -30.23 -1.78 -4.77
C ASP A 56 -30.76 -3.09 -4.15
#